data_AF-A0A226EU34-F1
#
_entry.id   AF-A0A226EU34-F1
#
_cell.length_a   1.000
_cell.length_b   1.000
_cell.length_c   1.000
_cell.angle_alpha   90.00
_cell.angle_beta   90.00
_cell.angle_gamma   90.00
#
_symmetry.space_group_name_H-M   'P 1'
#
loop_
_entity.id
_entity.type
_entity.pdbx_description
1 polymer ?
#
loop_
_entity_poly.entity_id
_entity_poly.type
_entity_poly.pdbx_seq_one_letter_code
_entity_poly.pdbx_strand_id
1 'polypeptide(L)'
;MATAMPKGVFSVDRIVSDLAVFIDSSDLHSLRELWSYLEGKFFSRLAPTHSSVVKKYEFGLYKFYLVEALKAGRKDKLSEFFEKMATELNPYPEWKEWYLIGYIKNPEDHSTASTYSNKNYREAFFVSIRNFLTVIYHRTWTVAEVSPKNPYSIEIMDDFFSIAQPKLG
;
A
#
# COMPACT_ATOMS: atom_id res chain seq x y z
N MET A 1 6.88 43.61 -1.97
CA MET A 1 6.70 42.30 -2.62
C MET A 1 7.06 41.23 -1.61
N ALA A 2 6.05 40.66 -0.94
CA ALA A 2 6.25 39.57 0.01
C ALA A 2 6.17 38.26 -0.77
N THR A 3 7.28 37.53 -0.83
CA THR A 3 7.33 36.16 -1.33
C THR A 3 6.51 35.29 -0.38
N ALA A 4 5.24 35.07 -0.70
CA ALA A 4 4.45 34.05 -0.06
C ALA A 4 5.02 32.70 -0.49
N MET A 5 5.85 32.08 0.36
CA MET A 5 6.13 30.66 0.23
C MET A 5 4.80 29.91 0.30
N PRO A 6 4.46 29.01 -0.65
CA PRO A 6 3.24 28.23 -0.55
C PRO A 6 3.33 27.35 0.69
N LYS A 7 2.38 27.55 1.60
CA LYS A 7 2.26 26.85 2.87
C LYS A 7 2.29 25.33 2.65
N GLY A 8 3.35 24.68 3.15
CA GLY A 8 3.43 23.27 3.52
C GLY A 8 2.70 22.28 2.60
N VAL A 9 3.21 22.06 1.39
CA VAL A 9 2.71 20.98 0.52
C VAL A 9 3.21 19.64 1.07
N PHE A 10 2.40 19.00 1.90
CA PHE A 10 2.45 17.55 2.07
C PHE A 10 2.08 16.95 0.70
N SER A 11 3.08 16.73 -0.16
CA SER A 11 2.82 16.27 -1.52
C SER A 11 2.47 14.79 -1.47
N VAL A 12 1.25 14.44 -1.89
CA VAL A 12 0.83 13.04 -2.06
C VAL A 12 1.85 12.27 -2.90
N ASP A 13 2.42 12.93 -3.92
CA ASP A 13 3.46 12.32 -4.76
C ASP A 13 4.72 11.98 -3.98
N ARG A 14 5.11 12.79 -2.99
CA ARG A 14 6.26 12.49 -2.13
C ARG A 14 5.97 11.26 -1.27
N ILE A 15 4.79 11.18 -0.66
CA ILE A 15 4.41 10.00 0.15
C ILE A 15 4.47 8.73 -0.69
N VAL A 16 3.84 8.76 -1.87
CA VAL A 16 3.80 7.62 -2.80
C VAL A 16 5.21 7.24 -3.26
N SER A 17 6.06 8.23 -3.53
CA SER A 17 7.47 8.03 -3.85
C SER A 17 8.24 7.39 -2.69
N ASP A 18 8.08 7.89 -1.47
CA ASP A 18 8.77 7.38 -0.28
C ASP A 18 8.34 5.93 0.01
N LEU A 19 7.04 5.60 -0.11
CA LEU A 19 6.54 4.21 0.01
C LEU A 19 7.22 3.26 -1.00
N ALA A 20 7.34 3.69 -2.26
CA ALA A 20 8.01 2.90 -3.29
C ALA A 20 9.51 2.73 -2.99
N VAL A 21 10.19 3.79 -2.57
CA VAL A 21 11.61 3.75 -2.19
C VAL A 21 11.86 2.78 -1.04
N PHE A 22 11.03 2.80 0.01
CA PHE A 22 11.19 1.89 1.15
C PHE A 22 10.99 0.42 0.79
N ILE A 23 10.10 0.13 -0.18
CA ILE A 23 9.94 -1.21 -0.75
C ILE A 23 11.22 -1.61 -1.49
N ASP A 24 11.68 -0.77 -2.41
CA ASP A 24 12.82 -1.07 -3.29
C ASP A 24 14.14 -1.16 -2.50
N SER A 25 14.26 -0.43 -1.39
CA SER A 25 15.43 -0.49 -0.49
C SER A 25 15.31 -1.54 0.62
N SER A 26 14.21 -2.31 0.67
CA SER A 26 13.91 -3.26 1.75
C SER A 26 14.00 -2.63 3.17
N ASP A 27 13.46 -1.41 3.32
CA ASP A 27 13.34 -0.71 4.59
C ASP A 27 11.94 -0.87 5.20
N LEU A 28 11.73 -1.99 5.89
CA LEU A 28 10.47 -2.29 6.55
C LEU A 28 10.11 -1.28 7.64
N HIS A 29 11.10 -0.74 8.36
CA HIS A 29 10.84 0.14 9.48
C HIS A 29 10.21 1.45 9.00
N SER A 30 10.85 2.11 8.04
CA SER A 30 10.35 3.36 7.48
C SER A 30 9.02 3.18 6.75
N LEU A 31 8.83 2.04 6.06
CA LEU A 31 7.56 1.69 5.42
C LEU A 31 6.41 1.63 6.44
N ARG A 32 6.62 0.91 7.55
CA ARG A 32 5.62 0.77 8.62
C ARG A 32 5.36 2.07 9.34
N GLU A 33 6.40 2.83 9.65
CA GLU A 33 6.28 4.11 10.33
C GLU A 33 5.46 5.10 9.48
N LEU A 34 5.77 5.21 8.19
CA LEU A 34 5.03 6.07 7.26
C LEU A 34 3.57 5.61 7.14
N TRP A 35 3.31 4.32 6.99
CA TRP A 35 1.94 3.81 6.90
C TRP A 35 1.14 4.06 8.18
N SER A 36 1.72 3.76 9.35
CA SER A 36 1.10 3.99 10.66
C SER A 36 0.83 5.47 10.91
N TYR A 37 1.72 6.36 10.47
CA TYR A 37 1.50 7.80 10.49
C TYR A 37 0.27 8.21 9.66
N LEU A 38 0.12 7.66 8.45
CA LEU A 38 -1.04 7.92 7.60
C LEU A 38 -2.34 7.40 8.24
N GLU A 39 -2.28 6.20 8.84
CA GLU A 39 -3.39 5.62 9.58
C GLU A 39 -3.85 6.51 10.73
N GLY A 40 -2.94 6.90 11.62
CA GLY A 40 -3.26 7.73 12.78
C GLY A 40 -3.76 9.12 12.40
N LYS A 41 -3.13 9.74 11.39
CA LYS A 41 -3.43 11.14 11.02
C LYS A 41 -4.66 11.29 10.13
N PHE A 42 -4.88 10.35 9.20
CA PHE A 42 -5.88 10.50 8.16
C PHE A 42 -6.92 9.38 8.18
N PHE A 43 -6.50 8.11 8.24
CA PHE A 43 -7.42 6.99 8.05
C PHE A 43 -8.32 6.73 9.26
N SER A 44 -7.86 7.09 10.46
CA SER A 44 -8.64 7.06 11.71
C SER A 44 -9.93 7.90 11.65
N ARG A 45 -10.02 8.85 10.70
CA ARG A 45 -11.17 9.73 10.49
C ARG A 45 -12.11 9.24 9.38
N LEU A 46 -11.76 8.15 8.70
CA LEU A 46 -12.60 7.57 7.65
C LEU A 46 -13.74 6.76 8.26
N ALA A 47 -14.85 6.69 7.53
CA ALA A 47 -15.93 5.78 7.90
C ALA A 47 -15.42 4.33 7.94
N PRO A 48 -15.91 3.48 8.85
CA PRO A 48 -15.47 2.08 8.99
C PRO A 48 -15.53 1.25 7.70
N THR A 49 -16.40 1.64 6.77
CA THR A 49 -16.51 1.03 5.43
C THR A 49 -15.23 1.14 4.61
N HIS A 50 -14.34 2.09 4.93
CA HIS A 50 -13.06 2.29 4.24
C HIS A 50 -11.89 1.52 4.86
N SER A 51 -12.06 0.92 6.05
CA SER A 51 -10.99 0.19 6.73
C SER A 51 -10.50 -1.01 5.92
N SER A 52 -11.39 -1.67 5.17
CA SER A 52 -11.02 -2.78 4.27
C SER A 52 -10.11 -2.31 3.13
N VAL A 53 -10.40 -1.15 2.54
CA VAL A 53 -9.60 -0.55 1.46
C VAL A 53 -8.21 -0.16 1.96
N VAL A 54 -8.14 0.50 3.12
CA VAL A 54 -6.86 0.85 3.77
C VAL A 54 -6.04 -0.43 4.00
N LYS A 55 -6.64 -1.48 4.54
CA LYS A 55 -5.95 -2.75 4.77
C LYS A 55 -5.47 -3.42 3.47
N LYS A 56 -6.26 -3.36 2.39
CA LYS A 56 -5.84 -3.86 1.06
C LYS A 56 -4.58 -3.16 0.56
N TYR A 57 -4.46 -1.84 0.77
CA TYR A 57 -3.24 -1.10 0.41
C TYR A 57 -2.06 -1.45 1.30
N GLU A 58 -2.26 -1.51 2.61
CA GLU A 58 -1.21 -1.91 3.55
C GLU A 58 -0.63 -3.29 3.17
N PHE A 59 -1.51 -4.27 2.94
CA PHE A 59 -1.09 -5.60 2.56
C PHE A 59 -0.45 -5.64 1.19
N GLY A 60 -0.94 -4.84 0.23
CA GLY A 60 -0.29 -4.70 -1.07
C GLY A 60 1.15 -4.20 -0.93
N LEU A 61 1.40 -3.18 -0.11
CA LEU A 61 2.74 -2.65 0.14
C LEU A 61 3.67 -3.72 0.73
N TYR A 62 3.19 -4.49 1.72
CA TYR A 62 3.95 -5.57 2.32
C TYR A 62 4.24 -6.72 1.34
N LYS A 63 3.28 -7.07 0.47
CA LYS A 63 3.47 -8.11 -0.56
C LYS A 63 4.48 -7.67 -1.62
N PHE A 64 4.44 -6.41 -2.05
CA PHE A 64 5.48 -5.85 -2.91
C PHE A 64 6.85 -5.84 -2.22
N TYR A 65 6.93 -5.45 -0.95
CA TYR A 65 8.16 -5.54 -0.16
C TYR A 65 8.76 -6.95 -0.18
N LEU A 66 7.95 -7.98 0.08
CA LEU A 66 8.42 -9.37 0.10
C LEU A 66 8.91 -9.83 -1.27
N VAL A 67 8.21 -9.47 -2.35
CA VAL A 67 8.63 -9.82 -3.72
C VAL A 67 9.93 -9.13 -4.09
N GLU A 68 10.09 -7.84 -3.82
CA GLU A 68 11.32 -7.11 -4.16
C GLU A 68 12.51 -7.58 -3.31
N ALA A 69 12.31 -7.85 -2.01
CA ALA A 69 13.33 -8.45 -1.16
C ALA A 69 13.74 -9.85 -1.65
N LEU A 70 12.78 -10.67 -2.11
CA LEU A 70 13.07 -11.99 -2.68
C LEU A 70 13.88 -11.87 -3.99
N LYS A 71 13.47 -10.99 -4.92
CA LYS A 71 14.19 -10.72 -6.18
C LYS A 71 15.62 -10.22 -5.93
N ALA A 72 15.80 -9.39 -4.90
CA ALA A 72 17.10 -8.88 -4.49
C ALA A 72 17.95 -9.92 -3.72
N GLY A 73 17.44 -11.14 -3.48
CA GLY A 73 18.14 -12.18 -2.71
C GLY A 73 18.30 -11.86 -1.22
N ARG A 74 17.54 -10.87 -0.70
CA ARG A 74 17.61 -10.38 0.69
C ARG A 74 16.79 -11.25 1.63
N LYS A 75 17.22 -12.50 1.80
CA LYS A 75 16.56 -13.46 2.73
C LYS A 75 16.55 -12.97 4.18
N ASP A 76 17.57 -12.23 4.59
CA ASP A 76 17.63 -11.55 5.87
C ASP A 76 16.41 -10.65 6.10
N LYS A 77 16.00 -9.91 5.06
CA LYS A 77 14.85 -9.00 5.10
C LYS A 77 13.50 -9.71 5.06
N LEU A 78 13.42 -10.89 4.45
CA LEU A 78 12.23 -11.74 4.51
C LEU A 78 12.03 -12.29 5.93
N SER A 79 13.10 -12.79 6.55
CA SER A 79 13.06 -13.26 7.95
C SER A 79 12.69 -12.13 8.91
N GLU A 80 13.35 -10.98 8.79
CA GLU A 80 13.05 -9.78 9.59
C GLU A 80 11.57 -9.37 9.47
N PHE A 81 11.01 -9.45 8.26
CA PHE A 81 9.60 -9.13 8.02
C PHE A 81 8.68 -10.04 8.83
N PHE A 82 8.83 -11.36 8.72
CA PHE A 82 7.93 -12.28 9.41
C PHE A 82 8.13 -12.27 10.93
N GLU A 83 9.36 -12.07 11.42
CA GLU A 83 9.62 -11.88 12.85
C GLU A 83 8.85 -10.69 13.43
N LYS A 84 8.77 -9.58 12.68
CA LYS A 84 8.10 -8.35 13.13
C LYS A 84 6.61 -8.34 12.87
N MET A 85 6.14 -9.02 11.82
CA MET A 85 4.77 -8.88 11.31
C MET A 85 3.87 -10.09 11.57
N ALA A 86 4.41 -11.28 11.87
CA ALA A 86 3.61 -12.50 11.93
C ALA A 86 2.39 -12.40 12.86
N THR A 87 2.54 -11.79 14.04
CA THR A 87 1.41 -11.62 14.99
C THR A 87 0.30 -10.74 14.41
N GLU A 88 0.67 -9.65 13.72
CA GLU A 88 -0.29 -8.71 13.10
C GLU A 88 -0.98 -9.32 11.89
N LEU A 89 -0.30 -10.21 11.17
CA LEU A 89 -0.79 -10.84 9.94
C LEU A 89 -1.54 -12.15 10.20
N ASN A 90 -1.34 -12.81 11.35
CA ASN A 90 -1.96 -14.08 11.71
C ASN A 90 -3.50 -14.12 11.60
N PRO A 91 -4.26 -13.05 11.94
CA PRO A 91 -5.71 -13.04 11.78
C PRO A 91 -6.20 -13.09 10.33
N TYR A 92 -5.31 -12.93 9.34
CA TYR A 92 -5.65 -12.76 7.93
C TYR A 92 -5.22 -14.00 7.12
N PRO A 93 -6.16 -14.89 6.74
CA PRO A 93 -5.84 -16.17 6.11
C PRO A 93 -5.03 -16.09 4.81
N GLU A 94 -5.20 -15.00 4.05
CA GLU A 94 -4.46 -14.76 2.80
C GLU A 94 -2.94 -14.74 2.99
N TRP A 95 -2.45 -14.44 4.19
CA TRP A 95 -1.03 -14.40 4.51
C TRP A 95 -0.41 -15.79 4.70
N LYS A 96 -1.23 -16.84 4.84
CA LYS A 96 -0.75 -18.20 5.05
C LYS A 96 0.19 -18.67 3.94
N GLU A 97 -0.15 -18.37 2.69
CA GLU A 97 0.67 -18.73 1.53
C GLU A 97 1.95 -17.90 1.43
N TRP A 98 1.92 -16.66 1.93
CA TRP A 98 3.06 -15.74 1.90
C TRP A 98 4.18 -16.15 2.85
N TYR A 99 3.90 -16.89 3.94
CA TYR A 99 4.97 -17.44 4.80
C TYR A 99 5.94 -18.37 4.07
N LEU A 100 5.54 -18.91 2.91
CA LEU A 100 6.38 -19.77 2.08
C LEU A 100 7.25 -18.99 1.08
N ILE A 101 7.08 -17.66 0.97
CA ILE A 101 7.74 -16.82 -0.05
C ILE A 101 9.27 -16.96 -0.07
N GLY A 102 9.90 -17.13 1.10
CA GLY A 102 11.36 -17.28 1.21
C GLY A 102 11.92 -18.59 0.64
N TYR A 103 11.06 -19.56 0.33
CA TYR A 103 11.41 -20.83 -0.31
C TYR A 103 11.17 -20.83 -1.82
N ILE A 104 10.51 -19.80 -2.35
CA ILE A 104 10.25 -19.66 -3.78
C ILE A 104 11.54 -19.23 -4.47
N LYS A 105 11.91 -19.92 -5.56
CA LYS A 105 13.11 -19.58 -6.36
C LYS A 105 12.85 -18.38 -7.28
N ASN A 106 11.74 -18.44 -8.02
CA ASN A 106 11.32 -17.41 -8.96
C ASN A 106 9.91 -16.94 -8.60
N PRO A 107 9.72 -15.68 -8.18
CA PRO A 107 8.39 -15.20 -7.77
C PRO A 107 7.39 -15.12 -8.93
N GLU A 108 7.86 -15.02 -10.18
CA GLU A 108 7.00 -15.02 -11.37
C GLU A 108 6.35 -16.38 -11.64
N ASP A 109 7.00 -17.47 -11.23
CA ASP A 109 6.55 -18.85 -11.47
C ASP A 109 5.53 -19.34 -10.41
N HIS A 110 5.32 -18.56 -9.34
CA HIS A 110 4.45 -18.95 -8.24
C HIS A 110 3.16 -18.12 -8.23
N SER A 111 2.00 -18.79 -8.22
CA SER A 111 0.66 -18.17 -8.30
C SER A 111 0.44 -17.04 -7.30
N THR A 112 0.94 -17.20 -6.07
CA THR A 112 0.81 -16.18 -5.00
C THR A 112 1.63 -14.91 -5.26
N ALA A 113 2.82 -15.02 -5.88
CA ALA A 113 3.79 -13.92 -6.02
C ALA A 113 3.84 -13.30 -7.42
N SER A 114 3.29 -13.98 -8.42
CA SER A 114 3.35 -13.56 -9.84
C SER A 114 2.70 -12.20 -10.07
N THR A 115 1.52 -11.96 -9.48
CA THR A 115 0.81 -10.68 -9.54
C THR A 115 1.65 -9.52 -9.01
N TYR A 116 2.31 -9.71 -7.86
CA TYR A 116 3.15 -8.69 -7.21
C TYR A 116 4.54 -8.56 -7.85
N SER A 117 4.91 -9.50 -8.73
CA SER A 117 6.11 -9.39 -9.56
C SER A 117 5.88 -8.55 -10.82
N ASN A 118 4.62 -8.37 -11.23
CA ASN A 118 4.24 -7.68 -12.46
C ASN A 118 4.38 -6.15 -12.32
N LYS A 119 5.20 -5.56 -13.19
CA LYS A 119 5.47 -4.11 -13.21
C LYS A 119 4.22 -3.26 -13.47
N ASN A 120 3.36 -3.65 -14.42
CA ASN A 120 2.14 -2.91 -14.73
C ASN A 120 1.16 -2.93 -13.55
N TYR A 121 1.09 -4.06 -12.84
CA TYR A 121 0.29 -4.17 -11.62
C TYR A 121 0.82 -3.24 -10.51
N ARG A 122 2.16 -3.20 -10.31
CA ARG A 122 2.80 -2.26 -9.37
C ARG A 122 2.49 -0.81 -9.72
N GLU A 123 2.63 -0.42 -10.99
CA GLU A 123 2.32 0.94 -11.44
C GLU A 123 0.86 1.32 -11.17
N ALA A 124 -0.08 0.45 -11.57
CA ALA A 124 -1.50 0.66 -11.33
C ALA A 124 -1.84 0.74 -9.83
N PHE A 125 -1.22 -0.09 -9.01
CA PHE A 125 -1.38 -0.05 -7.55
C PHE A 125 -0.94 1.30 -6.96
N PHE A 126 0.23 1.82 -7.34
CA PHE A 126 0.70 3.12 -6.83
C PHE A 126 -0.11 4.31 -7.38
N VAL A 127 -0.64 4.21 -8.60
CA VAL A 127 -1.65 5.18 -9.09
C VAL A 127 -2.90 5.16 -8.23
N SER A 128 -3.37 3.97 -7.86
CA SER A 128 -4.52 3.79 -6.99
C SER A 128 -4.30 4.40 -5.59
N ILE A 129 -3.17 4.12 -4.94
CA ILE A 129 -2.78 4.76 -3.66
C ILE A 129 -2.74 6.28 -3.79
N ARG A 130 -2.11 6.80 -4.86
CA ARG A 130 -2.04 8.25 -5.11
C ARG A 130 -3.44 8.85 -5.17
N ASN A 131 -4.33 8.26 -5.95
CA ASN A 131 -5.71 8.74 -6.10
C ASN A 131 -6.47 8.70 -4.77
N PHE A 132 -6.33 7.61 -4.01
CA PHE A 132 -6.91 7.48 -2.67
C PHE A 132 -6.46 8.57 -1.72
N LEU A 133 -5.14 8.76 -1.60
CA LEU A 133 -4.54 9.77 -0.75
C LEU A 133 -4.99 11.16 -1.19
N THR A 134 -4.94 11.48 -2.49
CA THR A 134 -5.42 12.77 -3.02
C THR A 134 -6.85 13.07 -2.60
N VAL A 135 -7.77 12.10 -2.69
CA VAL A 135 -9.16 12.28 -2.23
C VAL A 135 -9.22 12.57 -0.72
N ILE A 136 -8.44 11.86 0.09
CA ILE A 136 -8.40 12.06 1.54
C ILE A 136 -7.79 13.41 1.92
N TYR A 137 -6.71 13.80 1.26
CA TYR A 137 -6.07 15.11 1.43
C TYR A 137 -7.01 16.25 1.03
N HIS A 138 -7.70 16.12 -0.10
CA HIS A 138 -8.71 17.11 -0.50
C HIS A 138 -9.88 17.14 0.49
N ARG A 139 -10.41 16.00 0.94
CA ARG A 139 -11.49 15.96 1.96
C ARG A 139 -11.06 16.58 3.28
N THR A 140 -9.83 16.34 3.72
CA THR A 140 -9.33 16.92 4.97
C THR A 140 -9.06 18.43 4.86
N TRP A 141 -8.84 18.94 3.65
CA TRP A 141 -8.79 20.39 3.37
C TRP A 141 -10.17 21.03 3.16
N THR A 142 -11.14 20.35 2.55
CA THR A 142 -12.48 20.90 2.33
C THR A 142 -13.38 20.82 3.57
N VAL A 143 -13.08 20.00 4.56
CA VAL A 143 -13.83 20.01 5.84
C VAL A 143 -13.57 21.29 6.67
N ALA A 144 -12.60 22.13 6.29
CA ALA A 144 -12.53 23.51 6.81
C ALA A 144 -13.63 24.42 6.21
N GLU A 145 -14.18 24.09 5.04
CA GLU A 145 -15.26 24.83 4.36
C GLU A 145 -16.17 23.87 3.54
N VAL A 146 -17.19 23.28 4.21
CA VAL A 146 -18.43 22.68 3.64
C VAL A 146 -18.32 21.38 2.79
N SER A 147 -19.09 20.35 3.18
CA SER A 147 -19.27 19.02 2.55
C SER A 147 -20.55 19.01 1.66
N PRO A 148 -20.76 18.18 0.58
CA PRO A 148 -20.85 16.70 0.66
C PRO A 148 -20.42 15.83 -0.56
N LYS A 149 -20.04 14.58 -0.25
CA LYS A 149 -20.09 13.33 -1.06
C LYS A 149 -19.52 13.35 -2.50
N ASN A 150 -18.28 12.86 -2.65
CA ASN A 150 -17.77 12.35 -3.94
C ASN A 150 -17.96 10.81 -3.99
N PRO A 151 -18.83 10.27 -4.87
CA PRO A 151 -19.17 8.84 -4.98
C PRO A 151 -18.16 8.00 -5.78
N TYR A 152 -17.22 8.60 -6.52
CA TYR A 152 -16.43 7.88 -7.53
C TYR A 152 -15.19 7.13 -7.02
N SER A 153 -14.84 7.21 -5.73
CA SER A 153 -13.54 6.70 -5.24
C SER A 153 -13.55 5.23 -4.77
N ILE A 154 -14.72 4.64 -4.48
CA ILE A 154 -14.82 3.29 -3.91
C ILE A 154 -15.04 2.24 -5.00
N GLU A 155 -15.94 2.53 -5.96
CA GLU A 155 -16.31 1.59 -7.03
C GLU A 155 -15.11 1.23 -7.91
N ILE A 156 -14.26 2.21 -8.26
CA ILE A 156 -13.06 1.97 -9.07
C ILE A 156 -12.07 1.02 -8.38
N MET A 157 -12.02 1.00 -7.04
CA MET A 157 -11.08 0.14 -6.31
C MET A 157 -11.57 -1.29 -6.19
N ASP A 158 -12.84 -1.50 -5.84
CA ASP A 158 -13.37 -2.85 -5.77
C ASP A 158 -13.39 -3.50 -7.16
N ASP A 159 -13.66 -2.72 -8.23
CA ASP A 159 -13.49 -3.18 -9.60
C ASP A 159 -12.03 -3.47 -9.93
N PHE A 160 -11.08 -2.59 -9.59
CA PHE A 160 -9.65 -2.83 -9.84
C PHE A 160 -9.14 -4.09 -9.13
N PHE A 161 -9.45 -4.25 -7.83
CA PHE A 161 -9.04 -5.43 -7.09
C PHE A 161 -9.76 -6.69 -7.59
N SER A 162 -11.00 -6.59 -8.06
CA SER A 162 -11.73 -7.73 -8.66
C SER A 162 -11.19 -8.11 -10.04
N ILE A 163 -10.76 -7.13 -10.85
CA ILE A 163 -10.21 -7.34 -12.20
C ILE A 163 -8.76 -7.83 -12.15
N ALA A 164 -7.98 -7.41 -11.15
CA ALA A 164 -6.57 -7.76 -11.03
C ALA A 164 -6.29 -9.11 -10.33
N GLN A 165 -7.31 -9.75 -9.73
CA GLN A 165 -7.17 -11.15 -9.32
C GLN A 165 -7.07 -12.02 -10.57
N PRO A 166 -6.04 -12.87 -10.72
CA PRO A 166 -6.03 -13.85 -11.80
C PRO A 166 -7.31 -14.68 -11.68
N LYS A 167 -8.07 -14.80 -12.78
CA LYS A 167 -9.13 -15.80 -12.84
C LYS A 167 -8.46 -17.16 -12.69
N LEU A 168 -8.52 -17.73 -11.49
CA LEU A 168 -8.20 -19.13 -11.27
C LEU A 168 -9.16 -19.92 -12.17
N GLY A 169 -8.62 -20.45 -13.27
CA GLY A 169 -9.31 -21.38 -14.15
C GLY A 169 -9.48 -22.74 -13.48
#